data_AF-A0A958VDH9-F1
#
_entry.id   AF-A0A958VDH9-F1
#
_cell.length_a   1.000
_cell.length_b   1.000
_cell.length_c   1.000
_cell.angle_alpha   90.00
_cell.angle_beta   90.00
_cell.angle_gamma   90.00
#
_symmetry.space_group_name_H-M   'P 1'
#
loop_
_entity.id
_entity.type
_entity.pdbx_description
1 polymer ?
#
loop_
_entity_poly.entity_id
_entity_poly.type
_entity_poly.pdbx_seq_one_letter_code
_entity_poly.pdbx_strand_id
1 'polypeptide(L)'
;MEYKSLDHAKHNESICDHLSEQTQFNDWVITTAFYSAIHYVSHKLFPMTISKVTASITYESFDEYCNGENKFRRKHKEMRILVERNLPSDIAAAYNQLLDSSWTARYSQYKYSNKISKLARKRLTAVRNYCTK
;
A
#
# COMPACT_ATOMS: atom_id res chain seq x y z
N MET A 1 -8.99 13.49 16.94
CA MET A 1 -7.62 12.97 16.78
C MET A 1 -7.42 12.77 15.29
N GLU A 2 -6.52 13.52 14.65
CA GLU A 2 -6.29 13.43 13.21
C GLU A 2 -5.61 12.09 12.89
N TYR A 3 -6.30 11.21 12.18
CA TYR A 3 -5.81 9.87 11.87
C TYR A 3 -4.85 9.93 10.67
N LYS A 4 -3.54 9.89 10.92
CA LYS A 4 -2.52 10.05 9.87
C LYS A 4 -2.21 8.71 9.18
N SER A 5 -2.21 8.72 7.85
CA SER A 5 -1.89 7.53 7.05
C SER A 5 -0.53 6.92 7.43
N LEU A 6 0.46 7.74 7.76
CA LEU A 6 1.77 7.26 8.20
C LEU A 6 1.73 6.43 9.49
N ASP A 7 0.93 6.84 10.47
CA ASP A 7 0.83 6.11 11.74
C ASP A 7 0.12 4.77 11.56
N HIS A 8 -0.89 4.72 10.68
CA HIS A 8 -1.53 3.47 10.29
C HIS A 8 -0.56 2.55 9.54
N ALA A 9 0.30 3.10 8.67
CA ALA A 9 1.32 2.34 7.97
C ALA A 9 2.27 1.64 8.95
N LYS A 10 2.76 2.40 9.95
CA LYS A 10 3.65 1.90 11.02
C LYS A 10 2.96 0.87 11.91
N HIS A 11 1.69 1.10 12.28
CA HIS A 11 0.92 0.14 13.06
C HIS A 11 0.80 -1.21 12.31
N ASN A 12 0.40 -1.18 11.03
CA ASN A 12 0.31 -2.39 10.21
C ASN A 12 1.67 -3.05 9.98
N GLU A 13 2.74 -2.27 9.88
CA GLU A 13 4.11 -2.80 9.79
C GLU A 13 4.50 -3.55 11.06
N SER A 14 4.18 -3.02 12.25
CA SER A 14 4.49 -3.69 13.52
C SER A 14 3.79 -5.06 13.64
N ILE A 15 2.55 -5.17 13.16
CA ILE A 15 1.85 -6.46 13.06
C ILE A 15 2.58 -7.39 12.09
N CYS A 16 2.99 -6.86 10.93
CA CYS A 16 3.74 -7.61 9.93
C CYS A 16 5.08 -8.13 10.48
N ASP A 17 5.78 -7.34 11.30
CA ASP A 17 7.01 -7.74 11.99
C ASP A 17 6.74 -8.86 13.00
N HIS A 18 5.76 -8.69 13.87
CA HIS A 18 5.38 -9.70 14.87
C HIS A 18 5.03 -11.05 14.22
N LEU A 19 4.29 -11.04 13.11
CA LEU A 19 3.93 -12.25 12.39
C LEU A 19 5.12 -12.88 11.65
N SER A 20 6.11 -12.08 11.25
CA SER A 20 7.29 -12.58 10.52
C SER A 20 8.19 -13.47 11.39
N GLU A 21 8.08 -13.35 12.71
CA GLU A 21 8.74 -14.23 13.67
C GLU A 21 8.12 -15.64 13.69
N GLN A 22 6.91 -15.80 13.16
CA GLN A 22 6.14 -17.04 13.21
C GLN A 22 5.88 -17.59 11.80
N THR A 23 6.59 -18.67 11.44
CA THR A 23 6.56 -19.20 10.07
C THR A 23 5.22 -19.82 9.63
N GLN A 24 4.26 -19.96 10.55
CA GLN A 24 2.92 -20.49 10.27
C GLN A 24 1.95 -19.45 9.67
N PHE A 25 2.27 -18.16 9.75
CA PHE A 25 1.39 -17.06 9.33
C PHE A 25 1.91 -16.31 8.09
N ASN A 26 2.52 -17.04 7.15
CA ASN A 26 3.16 -16.44 5.98
C ASN A 26 2.18 -15.66 5.08
N ASP A 27 0.93 -16.11 4.95
CA ASP A 27 -0.16 -15.40 4.27
C ASP A 27 -0.50 -14.05 4.95
N TRP A 28 -0.51 -14.04 6.28
CA TRP A 28 -0.74 -12.82 7.05
C TRP A 28 0.43 -11.86 6.99
N VAL A 29 1.67 -12.35 6.93
CA VAL A 29 2.85 -11.50 6.66
C VAL A 29 2.70 -10.81 5.31
N ILE A 30 2.31 -11.52 4.25
CA ILE A 30 2.07 -10.93 2.92
C ILE A 30 0.93 -9.89 2.98
N THR A 31 -0.16 -10.23 3.65
CA THR A 31 -1.36 -9.39 3.73
C THR A 31 -1.11 -8.10 4.50
N THR A 32 -0.50 -8.19 5.68
CA THR A 32 -0.15 -7.04 6.51
C THR A 32 0.94 -6.18 5.87
N ALA A 33 1.87 -6.79 5.13
CA ALA A 33 2.85 -6.07 4.33
C ALA A 33 2.18 -5.17 3.29
N PHE A 34 1.19 -5.69 2.57
CA PHE A 34 0.42 -4.90 1.61
C PHE A 34 -0.40 -3.79 2.27
N TYR A 35 -1.12 -4.07 3.37
CA TYR A 35 -1.91 -3.06 4.06
C TYR A 35 -1.05 -1.93 4.64
N SER A 36 0.16 -2.24 5.12
CA SER A 36 1.13 -1.20 5.49
C SER A 36 1.57 -0.39 4.27
N ALA A 37 1.90 -1.06 3.15
CA ALA A 37 2.35 -0.40 1.93
C ALA A 37 1.30 0.58 1.35
N ILE A 38 0.00 0.25 1.36
CA ILE A 38 -1.07 1.16 0.93
C ILE A 38 -1.02 2.48 1.70
N HIS A 39 -0.81 2.41 3.01
CA HIS A 39 -0.79 3.59 3.86
C HIS A 39 0.50 4.40 3.71
N TYR A 40 1.65 3.75 3.45
CA TYR A 40 2.88 4.44 3.09
C TYR A 40 2.74 5.21 1.77
N VAL A 41 2.24 4.57 0.70
CA VAL A 41 2.07 5.27 -0.58
C VAL A 41 1.01 6.36 -0.50
N SER A 42 -0.07 6.15 0.27
CA SER A 42 -1.08 7.19 0.52
C SER A 42 -0.47 8.41 1.21
N HIS A 43 0.40 8.20 2.21
CA HIS A 43 1.11 9.28 2.88
C HIS A 43 2.06 10.03 1.93
N LYS A 44 2.73 9.33 1.00
CA LYS A 44 3.66 9.96 0.06
C LYS A 44 2.96 10.76 -1.03
N LEU A 45 1.81 10.26 -1.50
CA LEU A 45 1.09 10.82 -2.64
C LEU A 45 0.14 11.96 -2.24
N PHE A 46 -0.34 11.99 -0.99
CA PHE A 46 -1.33 12.96 -0.54
C PHE A 46 -0.75 13.91 0.54
N PRO A 47 -1.12 15.21 0.52
CA PRO A 47 -2.12 15.84 -0.35
C PRO A 47 -1.70 15.90 -1.82
N MET A 48 -2.67 15.75 -2.73
CA MET A 48 -2.46 15.73 -4.19
C MET A 48 -3.34 16.76 -4.87
N THR A 49 -2.74 17.61 -5.71
CA THR A 49 -3.47 18.58 -6.54
C THR A 49 -3.64 18.04 -7.96
N ILE A 50 -4.89 18.00 -8.43
CA ILE A 50 -5.23 17.66 -9.81
C ILE A 50 -5.72 18.91 -10.51
N SER A 51 -5.03 19.31 -11.57
CA SER A 51 -5.49 20.36 -12.47
C SER A 51 -6.59 19.81 -13.38
N LYS A 52 -7.77 20.43 -13.31
CA LYS A 52 -8.88 20.26 -14.26
C LYS A 52 -8.92 21.46 -15.20
N VAL A 53 -9.70 21.33 -16.27
CA VAL A 53 -9.82 22.36 -17.33
C VAL A 53 -10.17 23.75 -16.76
N THR A 54 -10.96 23.81 -15.69
CA THR A 54 -11.50 25.06 -15.14
C THR A 54 -10.98 25.42 -13.75
N ALA A 55 -10.33 24.50 -13.04
CA ALA A 55 -9.84 24.71 -11.68
C ALA A 55 -8.83 23.63 -11.28
N SER A 56 -8.01 23.89 -10.26
CA SER A 56 -7.23 22.84 -9.60
C SER A 56 -7.92 22.42 -8.30
N ILE A 57 -8.01 21.12 -8.05
CA ILE A 57 -8.59 20.56 -6.83
C ILE A 57 -7.50 19.83 -6.07
N THR A 58 -7.32 20.19 -4.80
CA THR A 58 -6.47 19.46 -3.87
C THR A 58 -7.32 18.46 -3.09
N TYR A 59 -6.83 17.23 -3.01
CA TYR A 59 -7.39 16.18 -2.16
C TYR A 59 -6.40 15.93 -1.03
N GLU A 60 -6.86 15.99 0.23
CA GLU A 60 -6.01 15.80 1.40
C GLU A 60 -5.76 14.31 1.68
N SER A 61 -6.63 13.44 1.16
CA SER A 61 -6.52 11.99 1.32
C SER A 61 -6.91 11.22 0.06
N PHE A 62 -6.45 9.98 0.00
CA PHE A 62 -6.84 9.06 -1.07
C PHE A 62 -8.36 8.80 -1.09
N ASP A 63 -9.00 8.76 0.08
CA ASP A 63 -10.44 8.57 0.16
C ASP A 63 -11.22 9.77 -0.38
N GLU A 64 -10.77 10.99 -0.08
CA GLU A 64 -11.31 12.21 -0.68
C GLU A 64 -11.15 12.21 -2.19
N TYR A 65 -9.97 11.85 -2.70
CA TYR A 65 -9.75 11.70 -4.14
C TYR A 65 -10.69 10.66 -4.76
N CYS A 66 -10.82 9.48 -4.15
CA CYS A 66 -11.72 8.46 -4.65
C CYS A 66 -13.19 8.87 -4.63
N ASN A 67 -13.60 9.67 -3.64
CA ASN A 67 -14.97 10.20 -3.57
C ASN A 67 -15.19 11.29 -4.62
N GLY A 68 -14.30 12.28 -4.69
CA GLY A 68 -14.40 13.41 -5.61
C GLY A 68 -14.31 13.02 -7.09
N GLU A 69 -13.63 11.92 -7.40
CA GLU A 69 -13.48 11.40 -8.76
C GLU A 69 -14.42 10.20 -9.06
N ASN A 70 -15.37 9.89 -8.16
CA ASN A 70 -16.32 8.76 -8.30
C ASN A 70 -15.64 7.39 -8.58
N LYS A 71 -14.58 7.12 -7.82
CA LYS A 71 -13.65 5.99 -7.98
C LYS A 71 -13.72 4.96 -6.84
N PHE A 72 -14.67 5.13 -5.92
CA PHE A 72 -14.78 4.34 -4.68
C PHE A 72 -14.83 2.81 -4.88
N ARG A 73 -15.44 2.32 -5.96
CA ARG A 73 -15.55 0.87 -6.25
C ARG A 73 -14.24 0.22 -6.73
N ARG A 74 -13.19 1.02 -6.96
CA ARG A 74 -11.94 0.59 -7.62
C ARG A 74 -10.69 1.04 -6.88
N LYS A 75 -10.78 1.33 -5.58
CA LYS A 75 -9.68 1.87 -4.75
C LYS A 75 -8.32 1.22 -5.00
N HIS A 76 -8.20 -0.10 -4.95
CA HIS A 76 -6.89 -0.76 -5.20
C HIS A 76 -6.36 -0.52 -6.63
N LYS A 77 -7.23 -0.57 -7.64
CA LYS A 77 -6.87 -0.28 -9.03
C LYS A 77 -6.45 1.18 -9.19
N GLU A 78 -7.15 2.10 -8.56
CA GLU A 78 -6.85 3.53 -8.65
C GLU A 78 -5.56 3.89 -7.91
N MET A 79 -5.31 3.31 -6.73
CA MET A 79 -4.02 3.48 -6.05
C MET A 79 -2.87 2.92 -6.87
N ARG A 80 -3.03 1.74 -7.50
CA ARG A 80 -2.04 1.19 -8.45
C ARG A 80 -1.71 2.20 -9.55
N ILE A 81 -2.74 2.77 -10.20
CA ILE A 81 -2.55 3.76 -11.26
C ILE A 81 -1.81 5.00 -10.73
N LEU A 82 -2.15 5.50 -9.54
CA LEU A 82 -1.45 6.64 -8.95
C LEU A 82 0.01 6.32 -8.63
N VAL A 83 0.27 5.15 -8.06
CA VAL A 83 1.62 4.67 -7.75
C VAL A 83 2.47 4.55 -9.02
N GLU A 84 1.94 3.91 -10.07
CA GLU A 84 2.65 3.74 -11.35
C GLU A 84 2.96 5.06 -12.06
N ARG A 85 2.12 6.08 -11.87
CA ARG A 85 2.29 7.39 -12.51
C ARG A 85 3.23 8.33 -11.76
N ASN A 86 3.31 8.20 -10.44
CA ASN A 86 3.96 9.21 -9.60
C ASN A 86 5.19 8.70 -8.84
N LEU A 87 5.38 7.38 -8.74
CA LEU A 87 6.52 6.79 -8.04
C LEU A 87 7.51 6.14 -9.02
N PRO A 88 8.80 6.00 -8.65
CA PRO A 88 9.78 5.26 -9.43
C PRO A 88 9.30 3.84 -9.76
N SER A 89 9.71 3.34 -10.94
CA SER A 89 9.23 2.07 -11.49
C SER A 89 9.54 0.86 -10.59
N ASP A 90 10.66 0.86 -9.87
CA ASP A 90 11.04 -0.18 -8.91
C ASP A 90 10.13 -0.17 -7.66
N ILE A 91 9.78 1.01 -7.16
CA ILE A 91 8.84 1.17 -6.04
C ILE A 91 7.42 0.79 -6.46
N ALA A 92 6.99 1.21 -7.66
CA ALA A 92 5.71 0.83 -8.22
C ALA A 92 5.61 -0.69 -8.42
N ALA A 93 6.66 -1.32 -8.94
CA ALA A 93 6.74 -2.78 -9.08
C ALA A 93 6.66 -3.49 -7.72
N ALA A 94 7.37 -2.99 -6.69
CA ALA A 94 7.32 -3.55 -5.35
C ALA A 94 5.91 -3.48 -4.74
N TYR A 95 5.24 -2.32 -4.86
CA TYR A 95 3.85 -2.13 -4.43
C TYR A 95 2.88 -3.06 -5.18
N ASN A 96 3.00 -3.14 -6.50
CA ASN A 96 2.11 -3.97 -7.32
C ASN A 96 2.24 -5.45 -6.99
N GLN A 97 3.47 -5.93 -6.80
CA GLN A 97 3.73 -7.30 -6.38
C GLN A 97 3.16 -7.60 -4.98
N LEU A 98 3.15 -6.62 -4.07
CA LEU A 98 2.47 -6.77 -2.77
C LEU A 98 0.95 -6.87 -2.92
N LEU A 99 0.35 -6.00 -3.73
CA LEU A 99 -1.09 -6.05 -4.02
C LEU A 99 -1.52 -7.40 -4.60
N ASP A 100 -0.82 -7.87 -5.63
CA ASP A 100 -1.13 -9.14 -6.27
C ASP A 100 -0.94 -10.32 -5.31
N SER A 101 0.18 -10.35 -4.58
CA SER A 101 0.47 -11.41 -3.60
C SER A 101 -0.56 -11.42 -2.46
N SER A 102 -1.00 -10.25 -1.98
CA SER A 102 -2.03 -10.14 -0.94
C SER A 102 -3.38 -10.67 -1.41
N TRP A 103 -3.73 -10.48 -2.68
CA TRP A 103 -4.98 -10.98 -3.23
C TRP A 103 -4.97 -12.52 -3.26
N THR A 104 -3.89 -13.13 -3.77
CA THR A 104 -3.73 -14.60 -3.75
C THR A 104 -3.66 -15.14 -2.32
N ALA A 105 -3.01 -14.42 -1.39
CA ALA A 105 -2.86 -14.86 -0.01
C ALA A 105 -4.18 -14.88 0.77
N ARG A 106 -5.08 -13.95 0.46
CA ARG A 106 -6.39 -13.89 1.12
C ARG A 106 -7.44 -14.80 0.48
N TYR A 107 -7.42 -14.92 -0.84
CA TYR A 107 -8.56 -15.47 -1.57
C TYR A 107 -8.29 -16.78 -2.29
N SER A 108 -7.02 -17.19 -2.44
CA SER A 108 -6.69 -18.42 -3.19
C SER A 108 -6.17 -19.54 -2.29
N GLN A 109 -5.18 -19.25 -1.45
CA GLN A 109 -4.61 -20.23 -0.52
C GLN A 109 -3.92 -19.51 0.63
N TYR A 110 -3.78 -20.17 1.78
CA TYR A 110 -3.05 -19.64 2.94
C TYR A 110 -1.62 -20.23 3.09
N LYS A 111 -1.33 -21.33 2.39
CA LYS A 111 -0.04 -22.03 2.50
C LYS A 111 1.03 -21.36 1.63
N TYR A 112 1.78 -20.44 2.23
CA TYR A 112 2.97 -19.83 1.60
C TYR A 112 4.26 -20.30 2.25
N SER A 113 5.31 -20.36 1.45
CA SER A 113 6.66 -20.58 1.95
C SER A 113 7.20 -19.32 2.63
N ASN A 114 8.08 -19.53 3.61
CA ASN A 114 8.81 -18.45 4.28
C ASN A 114 9.62 -17.58 3.29
N LYS A 115 10.04 -18.15 2.15
CA LYS A 115 10.72 -17.39 1.09
C LYS A 115 9.83 -16.29 0.52
N ILE A 116 8.54 -16.57 0.30
CA ILE A 116 7.59 -15.61 -0.28
C ILE A 116 7.25 -14.51 0.74
N SER A 117 7.00 -14.87 2.00
CA SER A 117 6.72 -13.88 3.07
C SER A 117 7.92 -12.95 3.31
N LYS A 118 9.15 -13.48 3.35
CA LYS A 118 10.37 -12.66 3.40
C LYS A 118 10.52 -11.72 2.21
N LEU A 119 10.13 -12.16 1.01
CA LEU A 119 10.15 -11.29 -0.16
C LEU A 119 9.11 -10.17 -0.07
N ALA A 120 7.92 -10.43 0.47
CA ALA A 120 6.93 -9.40 0.76
C ALA A 120 7.47 -8.37 1.77
N ARG A 121 8.12 -8.81 2.86
CA ARG A 121 8.79 -7.89 3.82
C ARG A 121 9.84 -7.01 3.17
N LYS A 122 10.68 -7.56 2.28
CA LYS A 122 11.69 -6.78 1.53
C LYS A 122 11.04 -5.71 0.65
N ARG A 123 9.94 -6.04 -0.04
CA ARG A 123 9.18 -5.08 -0.86
C ARG A 123 8.56 -3.98 -0.01
N LEU A 124 7.95 -4.33 1.13
CA LEU A 124 7.42 -3.34 2.07
C LEU A 124 8.55 -2.41 2.55
N THR A 125 9.71 -2.95 2.90
CA THR A 125 10.87 -2.14 3.31
C THR A 125 11.27 -1.14 2.23
N ALA A 126 11.29 -1.55 0.95
CA ALA A 126 11.58 -0.64 -0.16
C ALA A 126 10.54 0.49 -0.28
N VAL A 127 9.25 0.14 -0.23
CA VAL A 127 8.14 1.12 -0.28
C VAL A 127 8.22 2.10 0.90
N ARG A 128 8.36 1.60 2.13
CA ARG A 128 8.50 2.40 3.35
C ARG A 128 9.66 3.38 3.23
N ASN A 129 10.85 2.86 2.90
CA ASN A 129 12.06 3.66 2.83
C ASN A 129 11.94 4.77 1.77
N TYR A 130 11.21 4.55 0.68
CA TYR A 130 10.94 5.61 -0.29
C TYR A 130 9.92 6.63 0.23
N CYS A 131 8.85 6.17 0.87
CA CYS A 131 7.72 7.01 1.27
C CYS A 131 7.98 7.84 2.54
N THR A 132 9.00 7.50 3.32
CA THR A 132 9.33 8.15 4.61
C THR A 132 10.68 8.85 4.64
N LYS A 133 11.39 8.86 3.51
CA LYS A 133 12.54 9.73 3.26
C LYS A 133 12.10 11.13 2.82
#